data_AF-A6G2N0-F1
#
_entry.id   AF-A6G2N0-F1
#
_cell.length_a   1.000
_cell.length_b   1.000
_cell.length_c   1.000
_cell.angle_alpha   90.00
_cell.angle_beta   90.00
_cell.angle_gamma   90.00
#
_symmetry.space_group_name_H-M   'P 1'
#
loop_
_entity.id
_entity.type
_entity.pdbx_description
1 polymer ?
#
loop_
_entity_poly.entity_id
_entity_poly.type
_entity_poly.pdbx_seq_one_letter_code
_entity_poly.pdbx_strand_id
1 'polypeptide(L)'
;MIRPEQPFALFAGDEAVFYFGSPLWLELTAGDPPRPLLELPCVRPSDTWFGPSTREGELCYAAQTRARMDLEAIDWGPARALTRVRLINSSAQTLHFTRLLVPIGRLGLFLAADGRHWTEGLRANVGTEVVDCEVETAPPEEAGSVERVREARRGSSGVFRRALVALVG
;
A
#
# COMPACT_ATOMS: atom_id res chain seq x y z
N MET A 1 4.24 -5.88 -3.81
CA MET A 1 3.85 -5.73 -5.23
C MET A 1 2.39 -6.09 -5.36
N ILE A 2 1.56 -5.14 -5.77
CA ILE A 2 0.12 -5.28 -5.96
C ILE A 2 -0.16 -5.28 -7.47
N ARG A 3 -1.15 -6.06 -7.89
CA ARG A 3 -1.62 -6.10 -9.28
C ARG A 3 -3.08 -5.64 -9.32
N PRO A 4 -3.49 -4.80 -10.27
CA PRO A 4 -4.91 -4.55 -10.45
C PRO A 4 -5.61 -5.84 -10.89
N GLU A 5 -6.90 -5.96 -10.59
CA GLU A 5 -7.71 -7.11 -11.02
C GLU A 5 -7.68 -7.33 -12.53
N GLN A 6 -7.75 -6.23 -13.27
CA GLN A 6 -7.58 -6.19 -14.72
C GLN A 6 -6.58 -5.09 -15.04
N PRO A 7 -5.62 -5.33 -15.95
CA PRO A 7 -4.82 -4.24 -16.51
C PRO A 7 -5.75 -3.16 -17.07
N PHE A 8 -5.42 -1.91 -16.83
CA PHE A 8 -6.20 -0.78 -17.31
C PHE A 8 -5.27 0.29 -17.87
N ALA A 9 -5.84 1.13 -18.73
CA ALA A 9 -5.18 2.31 -19.27
C ALA A 9 -5.68 3.54 -18.49
N LEU A 10 -4.76 4.42 -18.11
CA LEU A 10 -5.07 5.72 -17.54
C LEU A 10 -4.67 6.79 -18.55
N PHE A 11 -5.63 7.54 -19.08
CA PHE A 11 -5.34 8.58 -20.07
C PHE A 11 -4.61 9.77 -19.43
N ALA A 12 -4.01 10.61 -20.27
CA ALA A 12 -3.30 11.80 -19.83
C ALA A 12 -4.27 12.74 -19.09
N GLY A 13 -3.90 13.15 -17.88
CA GLY A 13 -4.73 14.01 -17.02
C GLY A 13 -5.76 13.27 -16.16
N ASP A 14 -5.99 11.98 -16.40
CA ASP A 14 -6.97 11.20 -15.63
C ASP A 14 -6.43 10.75 -14.27
N GLU A 15 -7.37 10.45 -13.38
CA GLU A 15 -7.13 9.88 -12.06
C GLU A 15 -7.84 8.52 -11.93
N ALA A 16 -7.22 7.60 -11.21
CA ALA A 16 -7.87 6.37 -10.75
C ALA A 16 -7.60 6.12 -9.26
N VAL A 17 -8.57 5.49 -8.59
CA VAL A 17 -8.47 5.10 -7.17
C VAL A 17 -8.47 3.58 -7.06
N PHE A 18 -7.60 3.08 -6.18
CA PHE A 18 -7.45 1.65 -5.91
C PHE A 18 -7.48 1.39 -4.42
N TYR A 19 -8.03 0.24 -4.05
CA TYR A 19 -7.98 -0.30 -2.70
C TYR A 19 -7.32 -1.67 -2.74
N PHE A 20 -6.45 -1.94 -1.77
CA PHE A 20 -5.86 -3.27 -1.61
C PHE A 20 -5.60 -3.58 -0.14
N GLY A 21 -5.87 -4.82 0.27
CA GLY A 21 -5.62 -5.31 1.62
C GLY A 21 -4.22 -5.91 1.80
N SER A 22 -3.43 -5.36 2.71
CA SER A 22 -2.16 -5.96 3.16
C SER A 22 -2.38 -6.83 4.39
N PRO A 23 -1.74 -8.01 4.48
CA PRO A 23 -1.86 -8.85 5.68
C PRO A 23 -1.24 -8.16 6.90
N LEU A 24 -1.91 -8.29 8.04
CA LEU A 24 -1.43 -7.83 9.33
C LEU A 24 -0.38 -8.77 9.90
N TRP A 25 0.39 -8.22 10.83
CA TRP A 25 1.36 -8.94 11.64
C TRP A 25 0.96 -8.81 13.11
N LEU A 26 1.08 -9.90 13.84
CA LEU A 26 0.87 -9.95 15.28
C LEU A 26 2.21 -9.73 15.98
N GLU A 27 2.26 -8.71 16.84
CA GLU A 27 3.41 -8.41 17.69
C GLU A 27 3.08 -8.80 19.13
N LEU A 28 3.92 -9.66 19.71
CA LEU A 28 3.86 -9.98 21.14
C LEU A 28 4.89 -9.12 21.87
N THR A 29 4.42 -8.37 22.87
CA THR A 29 5.25 -7.55 23.74
C THR A 29 5.20 -8.03 25.19
N ALA A 30 6.29 -7.91 25.94
CA ALA A 30 6.31 -8.21 27.38
C ALA A 30 7.21 -7.25 28.17
N GLY A 31 7.02 -7.25 29.48
CA GLY A 31 7.74 -6.38 30.41
C GLY A 31 7.10 -5.00 30.58
N ASP A 32 7.69 -4.20 31.46
CA ASP A 32 7.33 -2.81 31.73
C ASP A 32 8.61 -1.94 31.72
N PRO A 33 8.83 -1.06 30.71
CA PRO A 33 7.92 -0.80 29.59
C PRO A 33 7.83 -1.98 28.60
N PRO A 34 6.73 -2.10 27.85
CA PRO A 34 6.53 -3.18 26.88
C PRO A 34 7.68 -3.24 25.86
N ARG A 35 8.28 -4.43 25.69
CA ARG A 35 9.31 -4.69 24.68
C ARG A 35 8.84 -5.75 23.70
N PRO A 36 9.11 -5.60 22.39
CA PRO A 36 8.76 -6.61 21.41
C PRO A 36 9.57 -7.89 21.66
N LEU A 37 8.87 -9.01 21.74
CA LEU A 37 9.45 -10.36 21.89
C LEU A 37 9.43 -11.14 20.59
N LEU A 38 8.29 -11.10 19.89
CA LEU A 38 8.04 -11.90 18.71
C LEU A 38 7.09 -11.18 17.76
N GLU A 39 7.33 -11.36 16.48
CA GLU A 39 6.43 -10.92 15.42
C GLU A 39 6.07 -12.09 14.51
N LEU A 40 4.78 -12.28 14.24
CA LEU A 40 4.27 -13.38 13.42
C LEU A 40 3.32 -12.83 12.35
N PRO A 41 3.46 -13.25 11.08
CA PRO A 41 2.50 -12.87 10.05
C PRO A 41 1.16 -13.58 10.28
N CYS A 42 0.04 -12.83 10.24
CA CYS A 42 -1.29 -13.43 10.36
C CYS A 42 -1.66 -14.27 9.12
N VAL A 43 -1.07 -13.94 7.98
CA VAL A 43 -1.14 -14.70 6.72
C VAL A 43 0.26 -14.79 6.16
N ARG A 44 0.75 -16.01 5.87
CA ARG A 44 2.08 -16.19 5.26
C ARG A 44 2.09 -15.54 3.87
N PRO A 45 2.86 -14.44 3.66
CA PRO A 45 2.99 -13.88 2.33
C PRO A 45 3.78 -14.83 1.43
N SER A 46 3.56 -14.75 0.12
CA SER A 46 4.45 -15.41 -0.84
C SER A 46 5.73 -14.59 -0.97
N ASP A 47 6.88 -15.22 -0.75
CA ASP A 47 8.18 -14.55 -0.85
C ASP A 47 8.47 -14.22 -2.33
N THR A 48 8.41 -12.94 -2.70
CA THR A 48 8.86 -12.49 -4.04
C THR A 48 9.87 -11.37 -3.88
N TRP A 49 11.03 -11.55 -4.52
CA TRP A 49 12.10 -10.57 -4.55
C TRP A 49 11.85 -9.50 -5.63
N PHE A 50 12.09 -8.22 -5.33
CA PHE A 50 12.04 -7.14 -6.33
C PHE A 50 13.31 -6.29 -6.29
N GLY A 51 14.14 -6.41 -7.34
CA GLY A 51 15.40 -5.67 -7.52
C GLY A 51 16.30 -6.35 -8.56
N PRO A 52 17.30 -5.65 -9.13
CA PRO A 52 18.24 -6.21 -10.12
C PRO A 52 19.08 -7.38 -9.58
N SER A 53 19.22 -7.52 -8.26
CA SER A 53 19.90 -8.66 -7.64
C SER A 53 19.40 -8.89 -6.21
N THR A 54 19.77 -10.02 -5.59
CA THR A 54 19.52 -10.30 -4.16
C THR A 54 20.26 -9.37 -3.19
N ARG A 55 21.17 -8.51 -3.70
CA ARG A 55 21.94 -7.52 -2.93
C ARG A 55 21.41 -6.10 -3.09
N GLU A 56 20.72 -5.83 -4.19
CA GLU A 56 20.13 -4.54 -4.53
C GLU A 56 18.66 -4.78 -4.90
N GLY A 57 17.79 -4.64 -3.92
CA GLY A 57 16.35 -4.86 -4.05
C GLY A 57 15.65 -4.54 -2.75
N GLU A 58 14.33 -4.33 -2.81
CA GLU A 58 13.50 -4.22 -1.62
C GLU A 58 12.69 -5.50 -1.47
N LEU A 59 12.62 -6.05 -0.25
CA LEU A 59 11.70 -7.12 0.08
C LEU A 59 10.28 -6.59 -0.10
N CYS A 60 9.74 -6.78 -1.29
CA CYS A 60 8.37 -6.44 -1.62
C CYS A 60 7.53 -7.67 -1.35
N TYR A 61 6.72 -7.66 -0.29
CA TYR A 61 5.67 -8.65 -0.15
C TYR A 61 4.80 -8.59 -1.42
N ALA A 62 4.87 -9.60 -2.30
CA ALA A 62 3.77 -9.86 -3.21
C ALA A 62 2.72 -10.58 -2.38
N ALA A 63 1.93 -9.78 -1.67
CA ALA A 63 0.59 -10.24 -1.44
C ALA A 63 -0.02 -10.40 -2.84
N GLN A 64 -0.52 -11.58 -3.20
CA GLN A 64 -1.37 -11.77 -4.38
C GLN A 64 -2.72 -11.03 -4.19
N THR A 65 -2.69 -9.86 -3.56
CA THR A 65 -3.81 -9.00 -3.35
C THR A 65 -4.06 -8.30 -4.68
N ARG A 66 -5.22 -8.59 -5.25
CA ARG A 66 -5.72 -7.84 -6.38
C ARG A 66 -6.21 -6.49 -5.85
N ALA A 67 -5.69 -5.41 -6.40
CA ALA A 67 -6.27 -4.09 -6.17
C ALA A 67 -7.66 -4.03 -6.83
N ARG A 68 -8.63 -3.45 -6.13
CA ARG A 68 -9.98 -3.18 -6.62
C ARG A 68 -10.13 -1.68 -6.85
N MET A 69 -10.87 -1.31 -7.88
CA MET A 69 -11.31 0.08 -8.07
C MET A 69 -12.59 0.38 -7.27
N ASP A 70 -13.37 -0.66 -7.00
CA ASP A 70 -14.59 -0.58 -6.19
C ASP A 70 -14.32 -1.10 -4.78
N LEU A 71 -14.60 -0.26 -3.79
CA LEU A 71 -14.46 -0.59 -2.36
C LEU A 71 -15.44 -1.69 -1.93
N GLU A 72 -16.63 -1.73 -2.52
CA GLU A 72 -17.64 -2.75 -2.20
C GLU A 72 -17.22 -4.15 -2.68
N ALA A 73 -16.35 -4.20 -3.71
CA ALA A 73 -15.79 -5.42 -4.26
C ALA A 73 -14.54 -5.94 -3.49
N ILE A 74 -14.17 -5.28 -2.39
CA ILE A 74 -13.05 -5.72 -1.53
C ILE A 74 -13.47 -6.92 -0.69
N ASP A 75 -12.67 -7.99 -0.78
CA ASP A 75 -12.70 -9.06 0.21
C ASP A 75 -11.95 -8.59 1.47
N TRP A 76 -12.73 -8.30 2.50
CA TRP A 76 -12.26 -7.87 3.82
C TRP A 76 -11.64 -8.99 4.66
N GLY A 77 -11.35 -10.16 4.06
CA GLY A 77 -10.86 -11.37 4.72
C GLY A 77 -9.90 -11.14 5.89
N PRO A 78 -9.84 -12.08 6.84
CA PRO A 78 -9.32 -11.84 8.19
C PRO A 78 -7.89 -11.29 8.20
N ALA A 79 -7.65 -10.42 9.19
CA ALA A 79 -6.33 -9.87 9.49
C ALA A 79 -5.66 -9.11 8.34
N ARG A 80 -6.38 -8.16 7.73
CA ARG A 80 -5.85 -7.26 6.69
C ARG A 80 -6.10 -5.80 7.03
N ALA A 81 -5.15 -4.94 6.66
CA ALA A 81 -5.33 -3.49 6.61
C ALA A 81 -5.56 -3.02 5.17
N LEU A 82 -6.58 -2.20 4.95
CA LEU A 82 -6.88 -1.63 3.66
C LEU A 82 -6.10 -0.34 3.42
N THR A 83 -5.50 -0.23 2.24
CA THR A 83 -4.82 0.97 1.77
C THR A 83 -5.51 1.51 0.53
N ARG A 84 -5.86 2.80 0.53
CA ARG A 84 -6.31 3.54 -0.65
C ARG A 84 -5.11 4.12 -1.39
N VAL A 85 -5.10 4.01 -2.72
CA VAL A 85 -4.10 4.62 -3.60
C VAL A 85 -4.83 5.45 -4.64
N ARG A 86 -4.59 6.77 -4.61
CA ARG A 86 -5.01 7.72 -5.64
C ARG A 86 -3.87 7.91 -6.64
N LEU A 87 -4.12 7.60 -7.89
CA LEU A 87 -3.15 7.59 -8.97
C LEU A 87 -3.53 8.64 -10.00
N ILE A 88 -2.65 9.60 -10.25
CA ILE A 88 -2.89 10.72 -11.16
C ILE A 88 -1.89 10.61 -12.30
N ASN A 89 -2.38 10.51 -13.53
CA ASN A 89 -1.53 10.57 -14.71
C ASN A 89 -1.24 12.03 -15.08
N SER A 90 -0.11 12.54 -14.61
CA SER A 90 0.36 13.89 -14.95
C SER A 90 1.23 13.93 -16.22
N SER A 91 1.39 12.79 -16.91
CA SER A 91 2.10 12.72 -18.18
C SER A 91 1.21 13.08 -19.37
N ALA A 92 1.83 13.29 -20.54
CA ALA A 92 1.11 13.47 -21.80
C ALA A 92 0.74 12.14 -22.49
N GLN A 93 1.10 11.00 -21.91
CA GLN A 93 0.92 9.68 -22.50
C GLN A 93 -0.16 8.88 -21.78
N THR A 94 -0.75 7.92 -22.48
CA THR A 94 -1.60 6.92 -21.83
C THR A 94 -0.71 5.92 -21.09
N LEU A 95 -1.01 5.69 -19.83
CA LEU A 95 -0.24 4.80 -18.97
C LEU A 95 -0.95 3.45 -18.84
N HIS A 96 -0.26 2.36 -19.17
CA HIS A 96 -0.76 1.01 -19.00
C HIS A 96 -0.29 0.45 -17.65
N PHE A 97 -1.22 0.28 -16.72
CA PHE A 97 -0.90 -0.16 -15.37
C PHE A 97 -1.00 -1.67 -15.23
N THR A 98 0.14 -2.29 -14.90
CA THR A 98 0.23 -3.74 -14.67
C THR A 98 0.58 -4.10 -13.23
N ARG A 99 1.37 -3.26 -12.55
CA ARG A 99 1.90 -3.52 -11.19
C ARG A 99 2.12 -2.22 -10.43
N LEU A 100 2.02 -2.32 -9.11
CA LEU A 100 2.21 -1.24 -8.15
C LEU A 100 3.13 -1.73 -7.03
N LEU A 101 4.18 -0.99 -6.67
CA LEU A 101 4.87 -1.22 -5.39
C LEU A 101 4.34 -0.22 -4.39
N VAL A 102 4.09 -0.68 -3.19
CA VAL A 102 3.60 0.18 -2.12
C VAL A 102 4.49 -0.03 -0.91
N PRO A 103 5.07 1.04 -0.34
CA PRO A 103 5.94 0.91 0.81
C PRO A 103 5.12 0.80 2.09
N ILE A 104 4.50 -0.37 2.31
CA ILE A 104 3.63 -0.62 3.48
C ILE A 104 4.30 -0.28 4.81
N GLY A 105 5.62 -0.48 4.94
CA GLY A 105 6.36 -0.12 6.14
C GLY A 105 6.41 1.38 6.46
N ARG A 106 6.01 2.25 5.52
CA ARG A 106 5.88 3.71 5.69
C ARG A 106 4.47 4.13 6.06
N LEU A 107 3.53 3.19 6.19
CA LEU A 107 2.15 3.47 6.54
C LEU A 107 1.89 3.05 7.98
N GLY A 108 1.25 3.94 8.74
CA GLY A 108 0.65 3.65 10.04
C GLY A 108 -0.58 2.75 9.91
N LEU A 109 -0.97 2.16 11.04
CA LEU A 109 -2.12 1.28 11.15
C LEU A 109 -3.20 1.94 12.00
N PHE A 110 -4.43 1.89 11.49
CA PHE A 110 -5.61 2.43 12.13
C PHE A 110 -6.68 1.34 12.29
N LEU A 111 -7.50 1.49 13.32
CA LEU A 111 -8.70 0.69 13.55
C LEU A 111 -9.92 1.61 13.42
N ALA A 112 -10.80 1.28 12.48
CA ALA A 112 -12.07 1.96 12.30
C ALA A 112 -13.10 1.49 13.32
N ALA A 113 -14.12 2.31 13.56
CA ALA A 113 -15.23 2.00 14.47
C ALA A 113 -16.02 0.72 14.08
N ASP A 114 -15.98 0.34 12.81
CA ASP A 114 -16.58 -0.91 12.30
C ASP A 114 -15.68 -2.15 12.48
N GLY A 115 -14.52 -2.00 13.14
CA GLY A 115 -13.56 -3.06 13.41
C GLY A 115 -12.60 -3.36 12.24
N ARG A 116 -12.71 -2.64 11.13
CA ARG A 116 -11.81 -2.82 9.98
C ARG A 116 -10.50 -2.08 10.20
N HIS A 117 -9.43 -2.63 9.66
CA HIS A 117 -8.12 -1.99 9.73
C HIS A 117 -7.84 -1.22 8.45
N TRP A 118 -7.27 -0.04 8.62
CA TRP A 118 -6.90 0.86 7.54
C TRP A 118 -5.46 1.31 7.71
N THR A 119 -4.85 1.75 6.62
CA THR A 119 -3.58 2.47 6.64
C THR A 119 -3.78 3.92 6.27
N GLU A 120 -2.73 4.73 6.36
CA GLU A 120 -2.69 5.98 5.60
C GLU A 120 -2.92 5.69 4.11
N GLY A 121 -3.57 6.63 3.42
CA GLY A 121 -3.72 6.58 1.99
C GLY A 121 -2.44 7.01 1.28
N LEU A 122 -2.40 6.76 -0.03
CA LEU A 122 -1.29 7.16 -0.89
C LEU A 122 -1.81 7.99 -2.04
N ARG A 123 -1.08 9.06 -2.36
CA ARG A 123 -1.25 9.80 -3.60
C ARG A 123 -0.01 9.60 -4.46
N ALA A 124 -0.20 9.23 -5.72
CA ALA A 124 0.89 9.06 -6.66
C ALA A 124 0.65 9.85 -7.94
N ASN A 125 1.55 10.79 -8.22
CA ASN A 125 1.58 11.54 -9.47
C ASN A 125 2.57 10.86 -10.42
N VAL A 126 2.05 10.31 -11.51
CA VAL A 126 2.83 9.54 -12.49
C VAL A 126 3.15 10.46 -13.67
N GLY A 127 4.41 10.89 -13.74
CA GLY A 127 4.96 11.58 -14.90
C GLY A 127 5.58 10.60 -15.91
N THR A 128 6.23 11.14 -16.94
CA THR A 128 6.86 10.33 -18.00
C THR A 128 8.07 9.54 -17.51
N GLU A 129 8.88 10.12 -16.61
CA GLU A 129 10.15 9.52 -16.15
C GLU A 129 10.18 9.22 -14.65
N VAL A 130 9.33 9.91 -13.88
CA VAL A 130 9.35 9.89 -12.42
C VAL A 130 7.94 9.63 -11.91
N VAL A 131 7.85 8.85 -10.83
CA VAL A 131 6.64 8.74 -10.05
C VAL A 131 6.87 9.28 -8.65
N ASP A 132 6.17 10.36 -8.33
CA ASP A 132 6.18 10.95 -7.01
C ASP A 132 5.02 10.39 -6.22
N CYS A 133 5.33 9.64 -5.16
CA CYS A 133 4.33 9.06 -4.28
C CYS A 133 4.45 9.61 -2.87
N GLU A 134 3.32 9.99 -2.30
CA GLU A 134 3.18 10.69 -1.03
C GLU A 134 2.24 9.91 -0.13
N VAL A 135 2.58 9.85 1.16
CA VAL A 135 1.66 9.37 2.20
C VAL A 135 0.69 10.49 2.54
N GLU A 136 -0.60 10.20 2.44
CA GLU A 136 -1.63 11.14 2.83
C GLU A 136 -1.59 11.35 4.35
N THR A 137 -1.73 12.59 4.79
CA THR A 137 -1.60 12.96 6.21
C THR A 137 -2.74 12.43 7.08
N ALA A 138 -3.87 12.10 6.46
CA ALA A 138 -5.04 11.53 7.10
C ALA A 138 -5.37 10.17 6.48
N PRO A 139 -5.97 9.27 7.27
CA PRO A 139 -6.54 8.04 6.74
C PRO A 139 -7.67 8.36 5.75
N PRO A 140 -7.99 7.44 4.82
CA PRO A 140 -9.07 7.62 3.84
C PRO A 140 -10.40 7.96 4.52
N GLU A 141 -11.19 8.87 3.94
CA GLU A 141 -12.50 9.28 4.48
C GLU A 141 -13.46 8.09 4.59
N GLU A 142 -13.32 7.12 3.69
CA GLU A 142 -14.08 5.87 3.65
C GLU A 142 -13.85 4.98 4.88
N ALA A 143 -12.77 5.23 5.64
CA ALA A 143 -12.51 4.56 6.91
C ALA A 143 -13.38 5.09 8.06
N GLY A 144 -14.08 6.22 7.85
CA GLY A 144 -14.89 6.87 8.88
C GLY A 144 -14.06 7.32 10.08
N SER A 145 -14.60 7.13 11.28
CA SER A 145 -13.87 7.42 12.52
C SER A 145 -12.87 6.30 12.80
N VAL A 146 -11.60 6.67 12.96
CA VAL A 146 -10.52 5.72 13.22
C VAL A 146 -9.64 6.14 14.39
N GLU A 147 -9.07 5.15 15.06
CA GLU A 147 -8.01 5.29 16.06
C GLU A 147 -6.69 4.77 15.48
N ARG A 148 -5.58 5.46 15.75
CA ARG A 148 -4.25 4.98 15.36
C ARG A 148 -3.77 3.91 16.33
N VAL A 149 -3.54 2.70 15.83
CA VAL A 149 -3.10 1.52 16.60
C VAL A 149 -1.57 1.41 16.63
N ARG A 150 -0.92 1.76 15.52
CA ARG A 150 0.53 1.75 15.37
C ARG A 150 1.00 2.86 14.43
N GLU A 151 2.15 3.42 14.75
CA GLU A 151 2.88 4.29 13.82
C GLU A 151 3.53 3.50 12.68
N ALA A 152 3.92 4.21 11.63
CA ALA A 152 4.70 3.65 10.54
C ALA A 152 6.02 3.07 11.08
N ARG A 153 6.37 1.86 10.63
CA ARG A 153 7.59 1.13 11.07
C ARG A 153 8.86 1.80 10.59
N ARG A 154 8.80 2.50 9.46
CA ARG A 154 9.87 3.33 8.92
C ARG A 154 9.42 4.78 9.00
N GLY A 155 10.37 5.68 9.27
CA GLY A 155 10.11 7.12 9.36
C GLY A 155 9.31 7.64 8.15
N SER A 156 8.35 8.51 8.43
CA SER A 156 7.37 9.07 7.49
C SER A 156 7.93 10.11 6.51
N SER A 157 9.25 10.27 6.40
CA SER A 157 9.83 11.39 5.65
C SER A 157 9.51 11.31 4.15
N GLY A 158 8.58 12.16 3.74
CA GLY A 158 8.51 12.80 2.42
C GLY A 158 8.18 11.91 1.22
N VAL A 159 7.79 12.61 0.16
CA VAL A 159 7.65 12.11 -1.22
C VAL A 159 8.75 11.09 -1.53
N PHE A 160 8.38 9.88 -1.94
CA PHE A 160 9.32 8.85 -2.37
C PHE A 160 9.16 8.58 -3.87
N ARG A 161 10.29 8.61 -4.58
CA ARG A 161 10.35 8.61 -6.05
C ARG A 161 10.28 7.23 -6.72
N ARG A 162 10.18 6.15 -5.95
CA ARG A 162 10.41 4.77 -6.46
C ARG A 162 9.30 3.75 -6.17
N ALA A 163 8.18 4.15 -5.59
CA ALA A 163 7.14 3.17 -5.29
C ALA A 163 6.37 2.70 -6.50
N LEU A 164 6.22 3.52 -7.53
CA LEU A 164 5.38 3.14 -8.65
C LEU A 164 6.25 2.82 -9.86
N VAL A 165 6.58 1.54 -10.01
CA VAL A 165 7.01 1.02 -11.31
C VAL A 165 5.75 0.53 -12.02
N ALA A 166 5.09 1.43 -12.74
CA ALA A 166 4.20 1.02 -13.81
C ALA A 166 5.09 0.39 -14.89
N LEU A 167 5.11 -0.94 -14.99
CA LEU A 167 5.71 -1.57 -16.16
C LEU A 167 4.76 -1.31 -17.33
N VAL A 168 5.08 -0.25 -18.08
CA VAL A 168 4.57 -0.01 -19.42
C VAL A 168 5.17 -1.12 -20.28
N GLY A 169 4.32 -2.04 -20.73
CA GLY A 169 4.63 -2.99 -21.79
C GLY A 169 4.09 -2.48 -23.11
#